data_AF-A0A0H3F7Y7-F1
#
_entry.id   AF-A0A0H3F7Y7-F1
#
_cell.length_a   1.000
_cell.length_b   1.000
_cell.length_c   1.000
_cell.angle_alpha   90.00
_cell.angle_beta   90.00
_cell.angle_gamma   90.00
#
_symmetry.space_group_name_H-M   'P 1'
#
loop_
_entity.id
_entity.type
_entity.pdbx_description
1 polymer ?
#
loop_
_entity_poly.entity_id
_entity_poly.type
_entity_poly.pdbx_seq_one_letter_code
_entity_poly.pdbx_strand_id
1 'polypeptide(L)' 'MLKKNRHQAILQLVEQHEVLQVSELAQSLDVSLETIRRDLSEMQDKGLILRRHGRARRLAAQPETSWLNSLQRCPQL' A
#
# COMPACT_ATOMS: atom_id res chain seq x y z
N MET A 1 13.48 -6.36 15.88
CA MET A 1 12.99 -5.19 15.11
C MET A 1 11.75 -4.60 15.76
N LEU A 2 11.66 -3.27 15.91
CA LEU A 2 10.46 -2.60 16.42
C LEU A 2 9.32 -2.68 15.39
N LYS A 3 8.08 -2.92 15.86
CA LYS A 3 6.89 -3.07 15.02
C LYS A 3 6.67 -1.89 14.06
N LYS A 4 6.85 -0.66 14.55
CA LYS A 4 6.66 0.57 13.77
C LYS A 4 7.64 0.66 12.59
N ASN A 5 8.91 0.32 12.82
CA ASN A 5 9.92 0.27 11.75
C ASN A 5 9.57 -0.78 10.70
N ARG A 6 8.99 -1.92 11.12
CA ARG A 6 8.57 -2.97 10.19
C ARG A 6 7.43 -2.52 9.30
N HIS A 7 6.43 -1.85 9.87
CA HIS A 7 5.32 -1.28 9.09
C HIS A 7 5.81 -0.25 8.08
N GLN A 8 6.75 0.62 8.46
CA GLN A 8 7.36 1.56 7.52
C GLN A 8 8.14 0.86 6.40
N ALA A 9 8.93 -0.16 6.71
CA ALA A 9 9.67 -0.90 5.71
C ALA A 9 8.72 -1.62 4.71
N ILE A 10 7.64 -2.22 5.21
CA ILE A 10 6.58 -2.81 4.36
C ILE A 10 5.97 -1.72 3.45
N LEU A 11 5.64 -0.54 3.99
CA LEU A 11 5.08 0.55 3.20
C LEU A 11 6.02 1.05 2.10
N GLN A 12 7.32 1.17 2.38
CA GLN A 12 8.32 1.55 1.38
C GLN A 12 8.46 0.49 0.30
N LEU A 13 8.57 -0.79 0.67
CA LEU A 13 8.70 -1.88 -0.29
C LEU A 13 7.48 -1.94 -1.22
N VAL A 14 6.27 -1.84 -0.66
CA VAL A 14 5.03 -1.85 -1.43
C VAL A 14 4.87 -0.57 -2.28
N GLU A 15 5.42 0.57 -1.84
CA GLU A 15 5.45 1.81 -2.64
C GLU A 15 6.41 1.70 -3.83
N GLN A 16 7.57 1.06 -3.66
CA GLN A 16 8.56 0.89 -4.72
C GLN A 16 8.14 -0.13 -5.79
N HIS A 17 7.45 -1.21 -5.39
CA HIS A 17 7.11 -2.33 -6.28
C HIS A 17 5.64 -2.35 -6.72
N GLU A 18 4.82 -1.40 -6.25
CA GLU A 18 3.35 -1.31 -6.36
C GLU A 18 2.55 -2.49 -5.77
N VAL A 19 3.00 -3.73 -5.96
CA VAL A 19 2.34 -4.96 -5.52
C VAL A 19 3.41 -5.98 -5.13
N LEU A 20 3.41 -6.41 -3.86
CA LEU A 20 4.33 -7.44 -3.36
C LEU A 20 3.60 -8.63 -2.76
N GLN A 21 4.22 -9.81 -2.85
CA GLN A 21 3.72 -11.00 -2.16
C GLN A 21 4.12 -11.01 -0.69
N VAL A 22 3.30 -11.66 0.13
CA VAL A 22 3.58 -11.88 1.57
C VAL A 22 4.90 -12.64 1.77
N SER A 23 5.22 -13.58 0.88
CA SER A 23 6.48 -14.33 0.89
C SER A 23 7.70 -13.47 0.64
N GLU A 24 7.63 -12.54 -0.31
CA GLU A 24 8.72 -11.62 -0.63
C GLU A 24 8.98 -10.64 0.50
N LEU A 25 7.91 -10.12 1.13
CA LEU A 25 8.01 -9.27 2.30
C LEU A 25 8.62 -10.01 3.50
N ALA A 26 8.24 -11.27 3.71
CA ALA A 26 8.79 -12.11 4.77
C ALA A 26 10.29 -12.36 4.60
N GLN A 27 10.72 -12.67 3.37
CA GLN A 27 12.13 -12.87 3.04
C GLN A 27 12.94 -11.58 3.15
N SER A 28 12.42 -10.47 2.62
CA SER A 28 13.13 -9.17 2.62
C SER A 28 13.31 -8.58 4.02
N LEU A 29 12.38 -8.87 4.93
CA LEU A 29 12.39 -8.35 6.30
C LEU A 29 12.89 -9.36 7.34
N ASP A 30 13.30 -10.55 6.88
CA ASP A 30 13.76 -11.67 7.72
C ASP A 30 12.78 -12.00 8.87
N VAL A 31 11.50 -12.13 8.54
CA VAL A 31 10.43 -12.44 9.50
C VAL A 31 9.51 -13.54 8.97
N SER A 32 8.85 -14.24 9.89
CA SER A 32 7.89 -15.29 9.53
C SER A 32 6.70 -14.74 8.73
N LEU A 33 6.18 -15.57 7.81
CA LEU A 33 4.96 -15.29 7.05
C LEU A 33 3.78 -14.90 7.96
N GLU A 34 3.65 -15.55 9.12
CA GLU A 34 2.60 -15.24 10.09
C GLU A 34 2.73 -13.81 10.65
N THR A 35 3.96 -13.36 10.92
CA THR A 35 4.24 -12.00 11.39
C THR A 35 3.83 -10.98 10.33
N ILE A 36 4.24 -11.18 9.07
CA ILE A 36 3.82 -10.32 7.96
C ILE A 36 2.29 -10.36 7.81
N ARG A 37 1.64 -11.53 7.90
CA ARG A 37 0.18 -11.60 7.79
C ARG A 37 -0.52 -10.79 8.89
N ARG A 38 -0.04 -10.85 10.15
CA ARG A 38 -0.56 -10.03 11.24
C ARG A 38 -0.35 -8.54 10.98
N ASP A 39 0.87 -8.14 10.62
CA ASP A 39 1.19 -6.74 10.35
C ASP A 39 0.37 -6.18 9.19
N LEU A 40 0.24 -6.95 8.09
CA LEU A 40 -0.57 -6.55 6.94
C LEU A 40 -2.06 -6.45 7.30
N SER A 41 -2.59 -7.37 8.12
CA SER A 41 -3.98 -7.25 8.61
C SER A 41 -4.18 -5.99 9.44
N GLU A 42 -3.26 -5.65 10.35
CA GLU A 42 -3.34 -4.42 11.14
C GLU A 42 -3.19 -3.15 10.28
N MET A 43 -2.33 -3.18 9.28
CA MET A 43 -2.14 -2.05 8.36
C MET A 43 -3.34 -1.88 7.43
N GLN A 44 -4.00 -2.97 7.04
CA GLN A 44 -5.24 -2.94 6.27
C GLN A 44 -6.41 -2.42 7.10
N ASP A 45 -6.52 -2.83 8.36
CA ASP A 45 -7.53 -2.30 9.30
C ASP A 45 -7.41 -0.78 9.47
N LYS A 46 -6.16 -0.28 9.46
CA LYS A 46 -5.85 1.15 9.47
C LYS A 46 -6.01 1.86 8.12
N GLY A 47 -6.38 1.15 7.05
CA GLY A 47 -6.56 1.70 5.71
C GLY A 47 -5.26 2.11 5.00
N LEU A 48 -4.08 1.66 5.48
CA LEU A 48 -2.79 2.02 4.90
C LEU A 48 -2.44 1.19 3.66
N ILE A 49 -2.93 -0.06 3.61
CA ILE A 49 -2.66 -1.00 2.54
C ILE A 49 -3.91 -1.81 2.19
N LEU A 50 -3.96 -2.32 0.96
CA LEU A 50 -4.97 -3.25 0.49
C LEU A 50 -4.35 -4.60 0.18
N ARG A 51 -4.90 -5.67 0.76
CA ARG A 51 -4.50 -7.05 0.44
C ARG A 51 -5.52 -7.74 -0.45
N ARG A 52 -5.09 -8.32 -1.57
CA ARG A 52 -5.92 -9.20 -2.43
C ARG A 52 -5.16 -10.45 -2.85
N HIS A 53 -5.73 -11.64 -2.60
CA HIS A 53 -5.17 -12.94 -3.00
C HIS A 53 -3.70 -13.15 -2.62
N GLY A 54 -3.28 -12.69 -1.43
CA GLY A 54 -1.88 -12.84 -0.98
C GLY A 54 -0.90 -11.77 -1.50
N ARG A 55 -1.41 -10.76 -2.20
CA ARG A 55 -0.65 -9.58 -2.63
C ARG A 55 -1.02 -8.37 -1.78
N ALA A 56 -0.06 -7.55 -1.43
CA ALA A 56 -0.23 -6.29 -0.71
C ALA A 56 0.08 -5.11 -1.65
N ARG A 57 -0.82 -4.12 -1.68
CA ARG A 57 -0.69 -2.85 -2.41
C ARG A 57 -0.89 -1.68 -1.46
N ARG A 58 -0.19 -0.57 -1.68
CA ARG A 58 -0.38 0.64 -0.88
C ARG A 58 -1.69 1.29 -1.27
N LEU A 59 -2.55 1.59 -0.31
CA LEU A 59 -3.62 2.56 -0.49
C LEU A 59 -2.97 3.93 -0.38
N ALA A 60 -2.22 4.33 -1.41
CA ALA A 60 -2.01 5.76 -1.59
C ALA A 60 -3.42 6.33 -1.71
N ALA A 61 -3.76 7.30 -0.87
CA ALA A 61 -4.92 8.14 -1.10
C ALA A 61 -4.79 8.58 -2.57
N GLN A 62 -5.58 7.99 -3.46
CA GLN A 62 -5.64 8.53 -4.79
C GLN A 62 -6.06 9.98 -4.59
N PRO A 63 -5.30 10.96 -5.10
CA PRO A 63 -5.90 12.27 -5.29
C PRO A 63 -7.17 12.02 -6.07
N GLU A 64 -8.17 12.81 -5.73
CA GLU A 64 -9.50 12.75 -6.30
C GLU A 64 -9.46 12.27 -7.75
N THR A 65 -10.28 11.29 -8.06
CA THR A 65 -11.12 11.37 -9.24
C THR A 65 -10.76 12.53 -10.18
N SER A 66 -9.90 12.21 -11.14
CA SER A 66 -9.61 13.01 -12.32
C SER A 66 -10.86 13.09 -13.18
N TRP A 67 -11.88 13.81 -12.71
CA TRP A 67 -13.02 14.28 -13.49
C TRP A 67 -13.28 15.79 -13.36
N LEU A 68 -12.41 16.54 -12.64
CA LEU A 68 -12.49 18.01 -12.58
C LEU A 68 -11.46 18.75 -13.47
N ASN A 69 -10.48 18.07 -14.07
CA ASN A 69 -9.40 18.75 -14.82
C ASN A 69 -9.66 18.93 -16.34
N SER A 70 -10.90 18.71 -16.81
CA SER A 70 -11.26 18.90 -18.24
C SER A 70 -12.49 19.77 -18.50
N LEU A 71 -13.03 20.50 -17.51
CA LEU A 71 -14.15 21.42 -17.72
C LEU A 71 -13.81 22.91 -17.50
N GLN A 72 -12.54 23.29 -17.52
CA GLN A 72 -12.11 24.68 -17.29
C GLN A 72 -11.65 25.44 -18.53
N ARG A 73 -12.20 25.13 -19.72
CA ARG A 73 -12.02 25.96 -20.93
C ARG A 73 -13.15 25.77 -21.93
N CYS A 74 -14.34 26.25 -21.59
CA CYS A 74 -15.25 26.76 -22.61
C CYS A 74 -15.02 28.27 -22.71
N PRO A 75 -14.29 28.77 -23.74
CA PRO A 75 -14.41 30.17 -24.10
C PRO A 75 -15.81 30.40 -24.66
N GLN A 76 -16.51 31.35 -24.05
CA GLN A 76 -17.86 31.75 -24.42
C GLN A 76 -17.83 32.49 -25.76
N LEU A 77 -18.39 31.89 -26.79
CA LEU A 77 -18.79 32.54 -28.04
C LEU A 77 -20.20 32.08 -28.41
#